data_AF-A0A7S1Q1Q4-F1
#
_entry.id   AF-A0A7S1Q1Q4-F1
#
_cell.length_a   1.000
_cell.length_b   1.000
_cell.length_c   1.000
_cell.angle_alpha   90.00
_cell.angle_beta   90.00
_cell.angle_gamma   90.00
#
_symmetry.space_group_name_H-M   'P 1'
#
loop_
_entity.id
_entity.type
_entity.pdbx_description
1 polymer ?
#
loop_
_entity_poly.entity_id
_entity_poly.type
_entity_poly.pdbx_seq_one_letter_code
_entity_poly.pdbx_strand_id
1 'polypeptide(L)'
;MLAQFSCCYTRERREVVVAEPHCKDSEANTVAVESHGTSNNALNEDPFSYTKQENSDYTLVKKTISSMSVDVDDREVFSADDPRLVETVELATQLLPGGEATPWQRAWCTTENVSRFLRGRRGDPEEAAKILAQALQWRSSFEAVLSGQRVPRWQGDLRVIARGDRGHTIVYGCFRHMPPNKSTADAIDHMAVVLEAWHSGLRQGATQGDFVLDCLGFRLLDNLQPAILLSMVRAMQQPFRDCLRTAIIVDAPRSFEVIWRTASPLLRPATKRKVQFLSCEGAVALAHAAHGAQVANKLERVMRLNRTAEGCTPARFPSEVEGHDGLS
;
A
#
# COMPACT_ATOMS: atom_id res chain seq x y z
N MET A 1 -8.86 -31.88 -0.87
CA MET A 1 -9.03 -32.06 -2.33
C MET A 1 -9.47 -30.71 -2.92
N LEU A 2 -8.52 -29.80 -3.17
CA LEU A 2 -8.77 -28.43 -3.61
C LEU A 2 -8.50 -28.32 -5.11
N ALA A 3 -9.56 -28.12 -5.89
CA ALA A 3 -9.49 -27.99 -7.34
C ALA A 3 -9.25 -26.53 -7.77
N GLN A 4 -8.37 -26.37 -8.76
CA GLN A 4 -8.08 -25.14 -9.48
C GLN A 4 -9.33 -24.58 -10.18
N PHE A 5 -9.56 -23.27 -10.03
CA PHE A 5 -10.40 -22.51 -10.97
C PHE A 5 -9.61 -21.29 -11.46
N SER A 6 -9.31 -21.32 -12.75
CA SER A 6 -8.67 -20.25 -13.53
C SER A 6 -9.71 -19.18 -13.89
N CYS A 7 -9.34 -17.90 -13.74
CA CYS A 7 -10.21 -16.76 -14.01
C CYS A 7 -9.97 -16.22 -15.44
N CYS A 8 -10.99 -16.35 -16.30
CA CYS A 8 -11.03 -15.74 -17.63
C CYS A 8 -11.48 -14.28 -17.55
N TYR A 9 -10.67 -13.35 -18.07
CA TYR A 9 -11.03 -11.95 -18.28
C TYR A 9 -10.95 -11.65 -19.78
N THR A 10 -12.11 -11.54 -20.44
CA THR A 10 -12.22 -10.99 -21.80
C THR A 10 -13.10 -9.75 -21.80
N ARG A 11 -12.68 -8.81 -22.66
CA ARG A 11 -12.86 -7.36 -22.60
C ARG A 11 -13.86 -6.94 -23.66
N GLU A 12 -14.86 -6.13 -23.30
CA GLU A 12 -15.63 -5.34 -24.28
C GLU A 12 -15.81 -3.90 -23.80
N ARG A 13 -15.33 -2.96 -24.61
CA ARG A 13 -15.48 -1.50 -24.45
C ARG A 13 -16.84 -1.07 -25.01
N ARG A 14 -17.55 -0.21 -24.30
CA ARG A 14 -18.51 0.73 -24.91
C ARG A 14 -18.21 2.15 -24.46
N GLU A 15 -18.05 3.01 -25.46
CA GLU A 15 -17.90 4.45 -25.32
C GLU A 15 -19.24 5.08 -24.91
N VAL A 16 -19.19 6.04 -23.99
CA VAL A 16 -20.31 6.95 -23.72
C VAL A 16 -19.76 8.37 -23.69
N VAL A 17 -20.18 9.14 -24.68
CA VAL A 17 -20.10 10.61 -24.80
C VAL A 17 -21.25 11.21 -23.99
N VAL A 18 -21.04 12.37 -23.34
CA VAL A 18 -22.00 13.50 -23.03
C VAL A 18 -21.30 14.39 -21.98
N ALA A 19 -20.78 15.57 -22.33
CA ALA A 19 -21.39 16.92 -22.44
C ALA A 19 -21.26 17.79 -21.15
N GLU A 20 -20.68 18.98 -21.33
CA GLU A 20 -20.48 20.04 -20.33
C GLU A 20 -21.80 20.74 -19.95
N PRO A 21 -21.81 21.47 -18.80
CA PRO A 21 -22.02 22.92 -18.98
C PRO A 21 -21.31 23.85 -17.98
N HIS A 22 -20.88 24.98 -18.55
CA HIS A 22 -20.97 26.38 -18.13
C HIS A 22 -20.72 26.86 -16.68
N CYS A 23 -19.69 27.71 -16.65
CA CYS A 23 -19.28 28.76 -15.70
C CYS A 23 -20.38 29.75 -15.27
N LYS A 24 -20.35 30.16 -14.00
CA LYS A 24 -20.71 31.52 -13.54
C LYS A 24 -19.88 31.92 -12.31
N ASP A 25 -19.37 33.14 -12.39
CA ASP A 25 -18.62 33.89 -11.38
C ASP A 25 -19.48 34.31 -10.18
N SER A 26 -18.83 34.44 -9.01
CA SER A 26 -19.12 35.53 -8.06
C SER A 26 -18.02 35.65 -6.99
N GLU A 27 -17.23 36.72 -7.14
CA GLU A 27 -16.74 37.69 -6.15
C GLU A 27 -16.37 37.30 -4.71
N ALA A 28 -15.15 37.73 -4.40
CA ALA A 28 -14.46 37.94 -3.13
C ALA A 28 -15.30 38.51 -1.97
N ASN A 29 -14.96 38.06 -0.75
CA ASN A 29 -14.98 38.96 0.39
C ASN A 29 -13.80 38.68 1.33
N THR A 30 -12.96 39.70 1.47
CA THR A 30 -11.75 39.77 2.30
C THR A 30 -12.14 40.21 3.70
N VAL A 31 -11.73 39.46 4.73
CA VAL A 31 -11.68 39.99 6.10
C VAL A 31 -10.31 39.64 6.69
N ALA A 32 -9.53 40.68 6.93
CA ALA A 32 -8.29 40.66 7.68
C ALA A 32 -8.60 40.44 9.17
N VAL A 33 -7.81 39.59 9.83
CA VAL A 33 -7.69 39.58 11.29
C VAL A 33 -6.22 39.65 11.63
N GLU A 34 -5.88 40.71 12.35
CA GLU A 34 -4.55 41.08 12.78
C GLU A 34 -3.97 40.09 13.78
N SER A 35 -2.68 39.86 13.59
CA SER A 35 -1.75 39.16 14.48
C SER A 35 -1.40 40.00 15.70
N HIS A 36 -1.37 39.42 16.90
CA HIS A 36 -0.45 39.80 17.99
C HIS A 36 -0.26 38.65 18.99
N GLY A 37 0.97 38.47 19.48
CA GLY A 37 1.23 37.75 20.72
C GLY A 37 2.18 36.55 20.61
N THR A 38 3.47 36.82 20.49
CA THR A 38 4.57 35.90 20.82
C THR A 38 4.45 35.39 22.26
N SER A 39 4.58 34.07 22.46
CA SER A 39 5.08 33.54 23.73
C SER A 39 5.82 32.22 23.49
N ASN A 40 7.01 32.17 24.09
CA ASN A 40 7.94 31.06 24.09
C ASN A 40 7.28 29.76 24.57
N ASN A 41 7.50 28.69 23.82
CA ASN A 41 7.46 27.36 24.40
C ASN A 41 8.56 26.51 23.78
N ALA A 42 9.55 26.19 24.62
CA ALA A 42 10.49 25.11 24.39
C ALA A 42 9.69 23.79 24.30
N LEU A 43 9.27 23.43 23.09
CA LEU A 43 8.69 22.13 22.82
C LEU A 43 9.82 21.17 22.46
N ASN A 44 9.97 20.16 23.33
CA ASN A 44 10.62 18.88 23.10
C ASN A 44 10.85 18.59 21.61
N GLU A 45 12.12 18.47 21.22
CA GLU A 45 12.47 17.92 19.93
C GLU A 45 11.98 16.47 19.87
N ASP A 46 10.95 16.23 19.05
CA ASP A 46 10.50 14.90 18.68
C ASP A 46 11.65 14.24 17.89
N PRO A 47 12.19 13.08 18.31
CA PRO A 47 13.27 12.39 17.60
C PRO A 47 12.89 11.92 16.17
N PHE A 48 11.66 12.20 15.72
CA PHE A 48 11.15 11.93 14.38
C PHE A 48 10.86 13.17 13.52
N SER A 49 11.32 14.35 13.93
CA SER A 49 11.47 15.51 13.05
C SER A 49 12.39 15.15 11.87
N TYR A 50 11.84 15.00 10.66
CA TYR A 50 12.64 14.89 9.43
C TYR A 50 13.18 16.29 9.06
N THR A 51 13.96 16.89 9.96
CA THR A 51 14.90 17.91 9.56
C THR A 51 15.75 17.30 8.46
N LYS A 52 15.90 18.03 7.35
CA LYS A 52 16.63 17.60 6.15
C LYS A 52 18.08 17.30 6.56
N GLN A 53 18.32 16.11 7.09
CA GLN A 53 19.65 15.63 7.36
C GLN A 53 20.18 15.34 5.97
N GLU A 54 21.08 16.20 5.49
CA GLU A 54 21.89 15.99 4.28
C GLU A 54 22.83 14.79 4.44
N ASN A 55 22.35 13.71 5.03
CA ASN A 55 22.90 12.39 4.90
C ASN A 55 22.58 11.95 3.48
N SER A 56 23.57 12.15 2.59
CA SER A 56 23.62 11.64 1.23
C SER A 56 22.79 10.36 1.09
N ASP A 57 21.80 10.35 0.19
CA ASP A 57 20.88 9.22 -0.03
C ASP A 57 21.62 7.87 -0.04
N TYR A 58 22.84 7.83 -0.59
CA TYR A 58 23.73 6.68 -0.58
C TYR A 58 23.95 6.05 0.81
N THR A 59 24.12 6.84 1.87
CA THR A 59 24.26 6.33 3.25
C THR A 59 22.96 5.68 3.72
N LEU A 60 21.82 6.30 3.43
CA LEU A 60 20.50 5.77 3.81
C LEU A 60 20.18 4.50 3.02
N VAL A 61 20.51 4.47 1.72
CA VAL A 61 20.41 3.28 0.86
C VAL A 61 21.24 2.14 1.44
N LYS A 62 22.54 2.36 1.73
CA LYS A 62 23.42 1.34 2.32
C LYS A 62 22.88 0.80 3.64
N LYS A 63 22.44 1.69 4.54
CA LYS A 63 21.85 1.32 5.83
C LYS A 63 20.57 0.50 5.64
N THR A 64 19.71 0.89 4.70
CA THR A 64 18.46 0.19 4.40
C THR A 64 18.73 -1.20 3.86
N ILE A 65 19.60 -1.35 2.85
CA ILE A 65 19.99 -2.65 2.29
C ILE A 65 20.59 -3.56 3.37
N SER A 66 21.43 -3.01 4.25
CA SER A 66 21.98 -3.76 5.38
C SER A 66 20.86 -4.27 6.29
N SER A 67 19.88 -3.44 6.66
CA SER A 67 18.75 -3.86 7.50
C SER A 67 17.86 -4.90 6.82
N MET A 68 17.61 -4.76 5.51
CA MET A 68 16.80 -5.72 4.73
C MET A 68 17.47 -7.09 4.62
N SER A 69 18.80 -7.14 4.65
CA SER A 69 19.58 -8.38 4.59
C SER A 69 19.61 -9.11 5.94
N VAL A 70 19.34 -8.42 7.04
CA VAL A 70 19.25 -9.00 8.40
C VAL A 70 17.85 -9.57 8.67
N ASP A 71 16.81 -9.08 8.00
CA ASP A 71 15.43 -9.58 8.09
C ASP A 71 15.21 -10.95 7.38
N VAL A 72 16.27 -11.70 7.07
CA VAL A 72 16.21 -13.06 6.48
C VAL A 72 15.71 -14.05 7.55
N ASP A 73 14.39 -14.13 7.60
CA ASP A 73 13.46 -15.12 8.20
C ASP A 73 14.05 -16.22 9.13
N ASP A 74 14.37 -15.86 10.38
CA ASP A 74 14.29 -16.77 11.55
C ASP A 74 12.83 -17.04 11.96
N ARG A 75 11.85 -16.72 11.09
CA ARG A 75 10.44 -16.86 11.44
C ARG A 75 10.02 -18.30 11.31
N GLU A 76 9.24 -18.74 12.28
CA GLU A 76 8.63 -20.06 12.32
C GLU A 76 7.92 -20.37 11.00
N VAL A 77 8.32 -21.48 10.37
CA VAL A 77 7.74 -21.99 9.13
C VAL A 77 6.70 -23.03 9.50
N PHE A 78 5.47 -22.83 9.05
CA PHE A 78 4.36 -23.74 9.28
C PHE A 78 4.18 -24.61 8.03
N SER A 79 4.22 -25.92 8.19
CA SER A 79 3.86 -26.86 7.13
C SER A 79 2.36 -26.82 6.85
N ALA A 80 1.92 -27.23 5.67
CA ALA A 80 0.50 -27.28 5.33
C ALA A 80 -0.35 -28.13 6.31
N ASP A 81 0.27 -29.13 6.93
CA ASP A 81 -0.36 -30.04 7.90
C ASP A 81 -0.23 -29.57 9.36
N ASP A 82 0.26 -28.34 9.62
CA ASP A 82 0.37 -27.83 10.99
C ASP A 82 -1.04 -27.64 11.60
N PRO A 83 -1.38 -28.33 12.70
CA PRO A 83 -2.74 -28.31 13.26
C PRO A 83 -3.18 -26.91 13.70
N ARG A 84 -2.22 -26.04 14.05
CA ARG A 84 -2.51 -24.65 14.47
C ARG A 84 -3.10 -23.83 13.33
N LEU A 85 -2.80 -24.15 12.06
CA LEU A 85 -3.40 -23.49 10.91
C LEU A 85 -4.91 -23.76 10.85
N VAL A 86 -5.29 -25.03 11.02
CA VAL A 86 -6.70 -25.46 11.00
C VAL A 86 -7.45 -24.84 12.18
N GLU A 87 -6.88 -24.95 13.39
CA GLU A 87 -7.43 -24.37 14.61
C GLU A 87 -7.66 -22.86 14.48
N THR A 88 -6.67 -22.13 13.93
CA THR A 88 -6.80 -20.68 13.71
C THR A 88 -7.97 -20.33 12.79
N VAL A 89 -8.18 -21.12 11.72
CA VAL A 89 -9.26 -20.88 10.75
C VAL A 89 -10.63 -21.19 11.36
N GLU A 90 -10.73 -22.26 12.15
CA GLU A 90 -11.97 -22.64 12.85
C GLU A 90 -12.36 -21.59 13.88
N LEU A 91 -11.43 -21.17 14.74
CA LEU A 91 -11.65 -20.11 15.71
C LEU A 91 -12.01 -18.78 15.03
N ALA A 92 -11.32 -18.42 13.94
CA ALA A 92 -11.63 -17.21 13.20
C ALA A 92 -13.04 -17.25 12.59
N THR A 93 -13.47 -18.43 12.13
CA THR A 93 -14.81 -18.65 11.57
C THR A 93 -15.90 -18.44 12.61
N GLN A 94 -15.70 -18.94 13.83
CA GLN A 94 -16.65 -18.74 14.94
C GLN A 94 -16.80 -17.25 15.33
N LEU A 95 -15.75 -16.45 15.11
CA LEU A 95 -15.75 -15.01 15.36
C LEU A 95 -16.41 -14.18 14.23
N LEU A 96 -16.79 -14.79 13.10
CA LEU A 96 -17.49 -14.09 12.03
C LEU A 96 -18.97 -13.89 12.37
N PRO A 97 -19.62 -12.86 11.77
CA PRO A 97 -21.07 -12.72 11.86
C PRO A 97 -21.77 -14.00 11.38
N GLY A 98 -22.60 -14.60 12.25
CA GLY A 98 -23.29 -15.86 11.97
C GLY A 98 -22.47 -17.13 12.27
N GLY A 99 -21.22 -17.00 12.70
CA GLY A 99 -20.37 -18.15 13.07
C GLY A 99 -19.94 -19.02 11.90
N GLU A 100 -20.06 -18.52 10.66
CA GLU A 100 -19.74 -19.25 9.45
C GLU A 100 -18.92 -18.38 8.48
N ALA A 101 -17.97 -19.01 7.79
CA ALA A 101 -17.22 -18.38 6.72
C ALA A 101 -17.86 -18.73 5.36
N THR A 102 -17.86 -17.80 4.41
CA THR A 102 -18.30 -18.11 3.03
C THR A 102 -17.23 -18.95 2.30
N PRO A 103 -17.58 -19.63 1.19
CA PRO A 103 -16.57 -20.30 0.36
C PRO A 103 -15.47 -19.35 -0.13
N TRP A 104 -15.82 -18.09 -0.43
CA TRP A 104 -14.87 -17.07 -0.85
C TRP A 104 -13.89 -16.65 0.26
N GLN A 105 -14.39 -16.49 1.50
CA GLN A 105 -13.53 -16.25 2.67
C GLN A 105 -12.60 -17.44 2.93
N ARG A 106 -13.14 -18.67 2.92
CA ARG A 106 -12.34 -19.89 3.12
C ARG A 106 -11.25 -20.07 2.08
N ALA A 107 -11.52 -19.75 0.82
CA ALA A 107 -10.54 -19.84 -0.27
C ALA A 107 -9.31 -18.94 -0.02
N TRP A 108 -9.46 -17.85 0.75
CA TRP A 108 -8.35 -16.97 1.12
C TRP A 108 -7.53 -17.49 2.31
N CYS A 109 -8.05 -18.43 3.11
CA CYS A 109 -7.35 -19.06 4.23
C CYS A 109 -6.33 -20.11 3.77
N THR A 110 -5.41 -19.72 2.88
CA THR A 110 -4.30 -20.58 2.45
C THR A 110 -3.27 -20.74 3.56
N THR A 111 -2.45 -21.80 3.50
CA THR A 111 -1.32 -22.01 4.43
C THR A 111 -0.49 -20.75 4.60
N GLU A 112 -0.12 -20.09 3.50
CA GLU A 112 0.68 -18.86 3.52
C GLU A 112 -0.03 -17.71 4.26
N ASN A 113 -1.30 -17.46 3.93
CA ASN A 113 -2.06 -16.38 4.55
C ASN A 113 -2.25 -16.61 6.05
N VAL A 114 -2.64 -17.81 6.47
CA VAL A 114 -2.88 -18.14 7.88
C VAL A 114 -1.57 -18.14 8.67
N SER A 115 -0.48 -18.70 8.12
CA SER A 115 0.85 -18.71 8.74
C SER A 115 1.32 -17.31 9.12
N ARG A 116 1.00 -16.29 8.32
CA ARG A 116 1.33 -14.89 8.64
C ARG A 116 0.60 -14.38 9.88
N PHE A 117 -0.66 -14.76 10.09
CA PHE A 117 -1.39 -14.38 11.30
C PHE A 117 -0.77 -15.04 12.53
N LEU A 118 -0.48 -16.35 12.45
CA LEU A 118 0.19 -17.13 13.50
C LEU A 118 1.58 -16.59 13.85
N ARG A 119 2.47 -16.38 12.85
CA ARG A 119 3.83 -15.83 13.07
C ARG A 119 3.79 -14.57 13.90
N GLY A 120 2.94 -13.62 13.50
CA GLY A 120 2.86 -12.34 14.19
C GLY A 120 2.11 -12.39 15.53
N ARG A 121 1.70 -13.58 15.98
CA ARG A 121 1.17 -13.90 17.31
C ARG A 121 1.95 -15.03 18.00
N ARG A 122 3.19 -15.27 17.57
CA ARG A 122 4.10 -16.27 18.18
C ARG A 122 3.51 -17.68 18.21
N GLY A 123 2.77 -18.04 17.16
CA GLY A 123 2.17 -19.36 17.02
C GLY A 123 0.90 -19.58 17.84
N ASP A 124 0.33 -18.54 18.47
CA ASP A 124 -0.92 -18.60 19.24
C ASP A 124 -2.16 -18.57 18.30
N PRO A 125 -2.95 -19.66 18.22
CA PRO A 125 -4.12 -19.74 17.34
C PRO A 125 -5.27 -18.82 17.75
N GLU A 126 -5.54 -18.65 19.05
CA GLU A 126 -6.64 -17.81 19.53
C GLU A 126 -6.40 -16.33 19.22
N GLU A 127 -5.19 -15.86 19.46
CA GLU A 127 -4.80 -14.48 19.15
C GLU A 127 -4.68 -14.24 17.64
N ALA A 128 -4.24 -15.25 16.88
CA ALA A 128 -4.21 -15.19 15.42
C ALA A 128 -5.62 -15.13 14.83
N ALA A 129 -6.55 -15.94 15.36
CA ALA A 129 -7.92 -16.03 14.92
C ALA A 129 -8.68 -14.70 15.01
N LYS A 130 -8.48 -13.94 16.10
CA LYS A 130 -9.08 -12.61 16.27
C LYS A 130 -8.73 -11.65 15.14
N ILE A 131 -7.48 -11.67 14.68
CA ILE A 131 -7.02 -10.79 13.59
C ILE A 131 -7.38 -11.35 12.22
N LEU A 132 -7.35 -12.68 12.05
CA LEU A 132 -7.82 -13.33 10.83
C LEU A 132 -9.30 -13.05 10.58
N ALA A 133 -10.15 -13.14 11.61
CA ALA A 133 -11.57 -12.82 11.51
C ALA A 133 -11.80 -11.37 11.06
N GLN A 134 -11.04 -10.41 11.61
CA GLN A 134 -11.09 -9.01 11.17
C GLN A 134 -10.66 -8.85 9.70
N ALA A 135 -9.62 -9.56 9.28
CA ALA A 135 -9.18 -9.55 7.88
C ALA A 135 -10.25 -10.12 6.94
N LEU A 136 -10.90 -11.23 7.31
CA LEU A 136 -12.00 -11.82 6.53
C LEU A 136 -13.21 -10.88 6.44
N GLN A 137 -13.57 -10.20 7.53
CA GLN A 137 -14.63 -9.19 7.51
C GLN A 137 -14.27 -7.98 6.64
N TRP A 138 -13.03 -7.48 6.74
CA TRP A 138 -12.54 -6.43 5.87
C TRP A 138 -12.66 -6.85 4.40
N ARG A 139 -12.21 -8.06 4.07
CA ARG A 139 -12.29 -8.58 2.70
C ARG A 139 -13.72 -8.65 2.20
N SER A 140 -14.66 -9.12 3.02
CA SER A 140 -16.08 -9.15 2.66
C SER A 140 -16.65 -7.76 2.38
N SER A 141 -16.20 -6.72 3.08
CA SER A 141 -16.61 -5.34 2.79
C SER A 141 -16.14 -4.83 1.41
N PHE A 142 -15.13 -5.48 0.81
CA PHE A 142 -14.62 -5.18 -0.53
C PHE A 142 -14.85 -6.31 -1.54
N GLU A 143 -15.69 -7.30 -1.22
CA GLU A 143 -15.83 -8.52 -2.02
C GLU A 143 -16.17 -8.23 -3.48
N ALA A 144 -17.07 -7.27 -3.75
CA ALA A 144 -17.46 -6.91 -5.10
C ALA A 144 -16.27 -6.49 -5.98
N VAL A 145 -15.31 -5.74 -5.44
CA VAL A 145 -14.14 -5.28 -6.21
C VAL A 145 -12.98 -6.28 -6.17
N LEU A 146 -12.82 -7.03 -5.07
CA LEU A 146 -11.76 -8.03 -4.94
C LEU A 146 -12.06 -9.32 -5.72
N SER A 147 -13.33 -9.69 -5.87
CA SER A 147 -13.77 -10.84 -6.67
C SER A 147 -13.89 -10.52 -8.16
N GLY A 148 -13.81 -9.25 -8.55
CA GLY A 148 -13.99 -8.80 -9.93
C GLY A 148 -15.46 -8.66 -10.37
N GLN A 149 -16.44 -8.87 -9.49
CA GLN A 149 -17.86 -8.60 -9.76
C GLN A 149 -18.11 -7.13 -10.17
N ARG A 150 -17.30 -6.21 -9.66
CA ARG A 150 -17.31 -4.79 -9.99
C ARG A 150 -15.90 -4.29 -10.22
N VAL A 151 -15.67 -3.58 -11.33
CA VAL A 151 -14.42 -2.84 -11.54
C VAL A 151 -14.49 -1.54 -10.73
N PRO A 152 -13.50 -1.23 -9.87
CA PRO A 152 -13.49 0.02 -9.14
C PRO A 152 -13.28 1.20 -10.10
N ARG A 153 -13.75 2.38 -9.71
CA ARG A 153 -13.40 3.61 -10.41
C ARG A 153 -12.00 4.04 -9.99
N TRP A 154 -11.01 3.77 -10.84
CA TRP A 154 -9.62 4.11 -10.59
C TRP A 154 -9.43 5.60 -10.24
N GLN A 155 -8.70 5.87 -9.16
CA GLN A 155 -8.40 7.19 -8.63
C GLN A 155 -6.89 7.47 -8.71
N GLY A 156 -6.51 8.41 -9.57
CA GLY A 156 -5.14 8.85 -9.73
C GLY A 156 -4.16 7.72 -10.05
N ASP A 157 -2.92 7.87 -9.60
CA ASP A 157 -1.85 6.94 -9.92
C ASP A 157 -1.42 6.18 -8.66
N LEU A 158 -2.00 4.99 -8.47
CA LEU A 158 -1.61 4.01 -7.44
C LEU A 158 -1.71 2.61 -8.04
N ARG A 159 -0.61 1.89 -8.19
CA ARG A 159 -0.59 0.56 -8.84
C ARG A 159 0.66 -0.24 -8.54
N VAL A 160 0.61 -1.54 -8.79
CA VAL A 160 1.82 -2.38 -8.81
C VAL A 160 2.53 -2.17 -10.15
N ILE A 161 3.78 -1.70 -10.12
CA ILE A 161 4.52 -1.37 -11.36
C ILE A 161 5.52 -2.44 -11.78
N ALA A 162 5.96 -3.26 -10.83
CA ALA A 162 7.01 -4.25 -11.04
C ALA A 162 6.98 -5.36 -9.99
N ARG A 163 7.65 -6.46 -10.32
CA ARG A 163 8.06 -7.53 -9.40
C ARG A 163 9.57 -7.68 -9.55
N GLY A 164 10.32 -7.60 -8.46
CA GLY A 164 11.76 -7.81 -8.47
C GLY A 164 12.12 -9.29 -8.59
N ASP A 165 13.39 -9.56 -8.87
CA ASP A 165 13.89 -10.91 -9.20
C ASP A 165 13.63 -11.94 -8.11
N ARG A 166 13.60 -11.51 -6.84
CA ARG A 166 13.27 -12.34 -5.68
C ARG A 166 11.76 -12.42 -5.37
N GLY A 167 10.91 -12.07 -6.33
CA GLY A 167 9.45 -12.21 -6.24
C GLY A 167 8.73 -11.14 -5.43
N HIS A 168 9.42 -10.11 -4.92
CA HIS A 168 8.83 -9.00 -4.20
C HIS A 168 8.15 -8.01 -5.15
N THR A 169 6.90 -7.67 -4.90
CA THR A 169 6.14 -6.68 -5.68
C THR A 169 6.41 -5.25 -5.22
N ILE A 170 6.33 -4.31 -6.16
CA ILE A 170 6.57 -2.88 -5.93
C ILE A 170 5.31 -2.10 -6.30
N VAL A 171 4.66 -1.52 -5.29
CA VAL A 171 3.60 -0.52 -5.47
C VAL A 171 4.23 0.84 -5.69
N TYR A 172 3.74 1.58 -6.67
CA TYR A 172 4.05 2.98 -6.89
C TYR A 172 2.78 3.81 -6.78
N GLY A 173 2.87 4.94 -6.10
CA GLY A 173 1.83 5.96 -6.06
C GLY A 173 2.40 7.35 -6.33
N CYS A 174 1.65 8.24 -6.99
CA CYS A 174 2.07 9.62 -7.26
C CYS A 174 0.93 10.61 -7.04
N PHE A 175 1.19 11.67 -6.25
CA PHE A 175 0.16 12.65 -5.88
C PHE A 175 -0.28 13.56 -7.04
N ARG A 176 0.55 13.72 -8.07
CA ARG A 176 0.27 14.55 -9.26
C ARG A 176 -1.05 14.18 -9.93
N HIS A 177 -1.40 12.90 -9.93
CA HIS A 177 -2.56 12.38 -10.62
C HIS A 177 -3.81 12.33 -9.75
N MET A 178 -3.76 12.86 -8.53
CA MET A 178 -4.92 12.87 -7.64
C MET A 178 -6.03 13.75 -8.24
N PRO A 179 -7.23 13.19 -8.50
CA PRO A 179 -8.29 13.96 -9.14
C PRO A 179 -8.81 15.04 -8.18
N PRO A 180 -9.20 16.22 -8.70
CA PRO A 180 -9.69 17.33 -7.88
C PRO A 180 -10.98 16.97 -7.11
N ASN A 181 -11.86 16.19 -7.73
CA ASN A 181 -13.12 15.71 -7.13
C ASN A 181 -13.03 14.22 -6.77
N LYS A 182 -12.00 13.85 -6.01
CA LYS A 182 -11.82 12.45 -5.59
C LYS A 182 -12.99 11.97 -4.73
N SER A 183 -13.52 10.81 -5.09
CA SER A 183 -14.50 10.09 -4.27
C SER A 183 -13.75 9.28 -3.22
N THR A 184 -14.06 9.51 -1.94
CA THR A 184 -13.47 8.76 -0.83
C THR A 184 -13.73 7.27 -0.97
N ALA A 185 -14.94 6.87 -1.37
CA ALA A 185 -15.31 5.46 -1.57
C ALA A 185 -14.51 4.84 -2.72
N ASP A 186 -14.44 5.51 -3.86
CA ASP A 186 -13.70 4.99 -5.03
C ASP A 186 -12.20 4.91 -4.76
N ALA A 187 -11.64 5.85 -3.99
CA ALA A 187 -10.23 5.84 -3.61
C ALA A 187 -9.90 4.67 -2.67
N ILE A 188 -10.81 4.36 -1.73
CA ILE A 188 -10.66 3.22 -0.84
C ILE A 188 -10.80 1.91 -1.64
N ASP A 189 -11.76 1.81 -2.56
CA ASP A 189 -11.92 0.64 -3.44
C ASP A 189 -10.68 0.41 -4.32
N HIS A 190 -10.18 1.46 -4.97
CA HIS A 190 -8.95 1.40 -5.77
C HIS A 190 -7.77 0.93 -4.92
N MET A 191 -7.56 1.54 -3.75
CA MET A 191 -6.52 1.14 -2.81
C MET A 191 -6.66 -0.34 -2.43
N ALA A 192 -7.85 -0.81 -2.05
CA ALA A 192 -8.09 -2.19 -1.67
C ALA A 192 -7.68 -3.17 -2.78
N VAL A 193 -8.06 -2.89 -4.04
CA VAL A 193 -7.70 -3.73 -5.19
C VAL A 193 -6.20 -3.70 -5.50
N VAL A 194 -5.52 -2.55 -5.30
CA VAL A 194 -4.06 -2.48 -5.46
C VAL A 194 -3.33 -3.24 -4.37
N LEU A 195 -3.79 -3.17 -3.12
CA LEU A 195 -3.21 -3.95 -2.02
C LEU A 195 -3.38 -5.45 -2.25
N GLU A 196 -4.54 -5.88 -2.75
CA GLU A 196 -4.77 -7.28 -3.11
C GLU A 196 -3.86 -7.74 -4.25
N ALA A 197 -3.69 -6.91 -5.29
CA ALA A 197 -2.80 -7.20 -6.41
C ALA A 197 -1.32 -7.21 -5.99
N TRP A 198 -0.94 -6.31 -5.09
CA TRP A 198 0.40 -6.24 -4.51
C TRP A 198 0.73 -7.52 -3.76
N HIS A 199 -0.16 -7.96 -2.88
CA HIS A 199 0.01 -9.18 -2.10
C HIS A 199 -0.04 -10.43 -2.98
N SER A 200 -1.08 -10.58 -3.80
CA SER A 200 -1.27 -11.75 -4.67
C SER A 200 -0.20 -11.86 -5.76
N GLY A 201 0.50 -10.76 -6.03
CA GLY A 201 1.61 -10.71 -6.97
C GLY A 201 2.94 -11.20 -6.40
N LEU A 202 3.05 -11.52 -5.11
CA LEU A 202 4.29 -12.06 -4.51
C LEU A 202 4.63 -13.44 -5.08
N ARG A 203 5.92 -13.74 -5.29
CA ARG A 203 6.40 -15.03 -5.83
C ARG A 203 7.68 -15.49 -5.16
N GLN A 204 8.14 -16.69 -5.50
CA GLN A 204 9.45 -17.22 -5.09
C GLN A 204 9.68 -17.19 -3.56
N GLY A 205 8.62 -17.43 -2.78
CA GLY A 205 8.67 -17.40 -1.32
C GLY A 205 8.70 -15.99 -0.70
N ALA A 206 8.63 -14.91 -1.49
CA ALA A 206 8.49 -13.57 -0.96
C ALA A 206 7.18 -13.44 -0.19
N THR A 207 7.25 -13.00 1.07
CA THR A 207 6.08 -12.77 1.93
C THR A 207 5.80 -11.28 2.14
N GLN A 208 6.61 -10.41 1.55
CA GLN A 208 6.54 -8.96 1.70
C GLN A 208 6.87 -8.25 0.39
N GLY A 209 6.41 -7.01 0.22
CA GLY A 209 6.77 -6.16 -0.92
C GLY A 209 7.05 -4.72 -0.51
N ASP A 210 7.35 -3.87 -1.49
CA ASP A 210 7.75 -2.48 -1.27
C ASP A 210 6.69 -1.49 -1.75
N PHE A 211 6.67 -0.32 -1.10
CA PHE A 211 5.88 0.84 -1.48
C PHE A 211 6.80 1.98 -1.89
N VAL A 212 6.45 2.67 -2.97
CA VAL A 212 7.07 3.92 -3.37
C VAL A 212 5.97 4.96 -3.53
N LEU A 213 6.03 6.03 -2.75
CA LEU A 213 5.10 7.13 -2.78
C LEU A 213 5.83 8.39 -3.24
N ASP A 214 5.60 8.79 -4.48
CA ASP A 214 6.16 9.98 -5.11
C ASP A 214 5.36 11.22 -4.72
N CYS A 215 5.98 12.11 -3.94
CA CYS A 215 5.37 13.35 -3.45
C CYS A 215 5.25 14.45 -4.51
N LEU A 216 5.61 14.17 -5.76
CA LEU A 216 5.33 15.10 -6.86
C LEU A 216 3.83 15.42 -6.94
N GLY A 217 3.50 16.72 -6.96
CA GLY A 217 2.12 17.21 -7.00
C GLY A 217 1.38 17.13 -5.66
N PHE A 218 2.07 16.84 -4.56
CA PHE A 218 1.50 16.84 -3.23
C PHE A 218 0.94 18.22 -2.83
N ARG A 219 -0.30 18.22 -2.37
CA ARG A 219 -1.05 19.37 -1.85
C ARG A 219 -1.74 18.94 -0.54
N LEU A 220 -1.33 19.55 0.57
CA LEU A 220 -1.75 19.11 1.92
C LEU A 220 -3.27 19.00 2.07
N LEU A 221 -4.02 20.03 1.66
CA LEU A 221 -5.48 20.06 1.78
C LEU A 221 -6.17 19.03 0.88
N ASP A 222 -5.62 18.78 -0.30
CA ASP A 222 -6.20 17.81 -1.25
C ASP A 222 -5.80 16.38 -0.90
N ASN A 223 -4.72 16.16 -0.17
CA ASN A 223 -4.15 14.82 0.04
C ASN A 223 -4.36 14.28 1.46
N LEU A 224 -4.59 15.13 2.45
CA LEU A 224 -4.93 14.70 3.81
C LEU A 224 -6.44 14.47 3.94
N GLN A 225 -6.91 13.28 3.55
CA GLN A 225 -8.25 12.80 3.88
C GLN A 225 -8.18 11.73 4.98
N PRO A 226 -8.66 12.03 6.21
CA PRO A 226 -8.56 11.10 7.34
C PRO A 226 -9.20 9.72 7.08
N ALA A 227 -10.31 9.68 6.34
CA ALA A 227 -10.99 8.44 6.00
C ALA A 227 -10.13 7.49 5.15
N ILE A 228 -9.44 8.01 4.13
CA ILE A 228 -8.53 7.21 3.29
C ILE A 228 -7.33 6.74 4.12
N LEU A 229 -6.73 7.64 4.90
CA LEU A 229 -5.58 7.31 5.75
C LEU A 229 -5.94 6.20 6.76
N LEU A 230 -7.09 6.31 7.43
CA LEU A 230 -7.54 5.31 8.39
C LEU A 230 -7.85 3.97 7.71
N SER A 231 -8.46 3.99 6.53
CA SER A 231 -8.70 2.78 5.73
C SER A 231 -7.39 2.10 5.32
N MET A 232 -6.37 2.87 4.90
CA MET A 232 -5.05 2.34 4.59
C MET A 232 -4.41 1.70 5.83
N VAL A 233 -4.42 2.39 6.96
CA VAL A 233 -3.89 1.87 8.23
C VAL A 233 -4.59 0.56 8.62
N ARG A 234 -5.92 0.50 8.54
CA ARG A 234 -6.69 -0.72 8.83
C ARG A 234 -6.29 -1.86 7.91
N ALA A 235 -6.20 -1.62 6.60
CA ALA A 235 -5.77 -2.62 5.63
C ALA A 235 -4.34 -3.16 5.94
N MET A 236 -3.43 -2.27 6.30
CA MET A 236 -2.05 -2.62 6.67
C MET A 236 -1.92 -3.31 8.05
N GLN A 237 -2.89 -3.14 8.95
CA GLN A 237 -2.89 -3.76 10.28
C GLN A 237 -3.61 -5.12 10.32
N GLN A 238 -4.55 -5.35 9.40
CA GLN A 238 -5.40 -6.53 9.35
C GLN A 238 -5.00 -7.44 8.16
N PRO A 239 -5.61 -7.37 6.96
CA PRO A 239 -5.36 -8.34 5.90
C PRO A 239 -3.93 -8.34 5.36
N PHE A 240 -3.26 -7.18 5.35
CA PHE A 240 -1.91 -7.02 4.82
C PHE A 240 -0.87 -6.76 5.91
N ARG A 241 -1.16 -7.24 7.13
CA ARG A 241 -0.20 -7.16 8.24
C ARG A 241 1.11 -7.81 7.87
N ASP A 242 2.21 -7.26 8.35
CA ASP A 242 3.56 -7.80 8.14
C ASP A 242 3.92 -8.05 6.65
N CYS A 243 3.23 -7.43 5.68
CA CYS A 243 3.52 -7.53 4.25
C CYS A 243 4.44 -6.41 3.73
N LEU A 244 4.64 -5.34 4.51
CA LEU A 244 5.52 -4.24 4.12
C LEU A 244 6.97 -4.62 4.40
N ARG A 245 7.81 -4.60 3.37
CA ARG A 245 9.26 -4.75 3.50
C ARG A 245 9.93 -3.40 3.64
N THR A 246 9.72 -2.49 2.69
CA THR A 246 10.14 -1.07 2.78
C THR A 246 9.06 -0.13 2.20
N ALA A 247 8.96 1.08 2.75
CA ALA A 247 8.21 2.17 2.13
C ALA A 247 9.16 3.33 1.83
N ILE A 248 9.15 3.83 0.59
CA ILE A 248 9.98 4.94 0.14
C ILE A 248 9.07 6.13 -0.12
N ILE A 249 9.28 7.23 0.58
CA ILE A 249 8.61 8.51 0.33
C ILE A 249 9.59 9.38 -0.46
N VAL A 250 9.27 9.62 -1.73
CA VAL A 250 10.16 10.31 -2.68
C VAL A 250 9.87 11.80 -2.69
N ASP A 251 10.91 12.62 -2.57
CA ASP A 251 10.86 14.09 -2.66
C ASP A 251 9.80 14.72 -1.72
N ALA A 252 9.67 14.20 -0.50
CA ALA A 252 8.68 14.69 0.46
C ALA A 252 8.84 16.19 0.75
N PRO A 253 7.81 17.04 0.51
CA PRO A 253 7.87 18.44 0.87
C PRO A 253 7.75 18.62 2.39
N ARG A 254 8.15 19.79 2.91
CA ARG A 254 8.02 20.10 4.35
C ARG A 254 6.58 19.93 4.88
N SER A 255 5.57 20.28 4.07
CA SER A 255 4.16 20.12 4.43
C SER A 255 3.74 18.66 4.63
N PHE A 256 4.49 17.68 4.09
CA PHE A 256 4.24 16.26 4.33
C PHE A 256 4.46 15.84 5.79
N GLU A 257 5.25 16.61 6.55
CA GLU A 257 5.46 16.37 7.98
C GLU A 257 4.14 16.32 8.75
N VAL A 258 3.15 17.12 8.36
CA VAL A 258 1.81 17.10 8.97
C VAL A 258 1.17 15.73 8.81
N ILE A 259 1.20 15.14 7.60
CA ILE A 259 0.69 13.79 7.36
C ILE A 259 1.45 12.77 8.18
N TRP A 260 2.78 12.87 8.22
CA TRP A 260 3.61 11.93 8.96
C TRP A 260 3.32 11.97 10.46
N ARG A 261 3.15 13.16 11.06
CA ARG A 261 2.79 13.33 12.46
C ARG A 261 1.40 12.79 12.79
N THR A 262 0.44 12.86 11.85
CA THR A 262 -0.88 12.28 12.02
C THR A 262 -0.89 10.76 11.85
N ALA A 263 -0.17 10.24 10.86
CA ALA A 263 -0.18 8.82 10.51
C ALA A 263 0.73 7.97 11.40
N SER A 264 1.92 8.48 11.74
CA SER A 264 2.93 7.68 12.42
C SER A 264 2.47 7.14 13.79
N PRO A 265 1.71 7.84 14.66
CA PRO A 265 1.23 7.25 15.91
C PRO A 265 0.37 5.99 15.72
N LEU A 266 -0.26 5.84 14.55
CA LEU A 266 -1.07 4.68 14.19
C LEU A 266 -0.23 3.49 13.68
N LEU A 267 1.06 3.71 13.39
CA LEU A 267 1.96 2.69 12.88
C LEU A 267 2.75 2.03 14.01
N ARG A 268 2.91 0.70 13.94
CA ARG A 268 3.79 -0.04 14.85
C ARG A 268 5.23 0.47 14.71
N PRO A 269 6.06 0.46 15.78
CA PRO A 269 7.46 0.88 15.70
C PRO A 269 8.26 0.17 14.60
N ALA A 270 8.01 -1.13 14.37
CA ALA A 270 8.63 -1.89 13.30
C ALA A 270 8.27 -1.38 11.90
N THR A 271 7.01 -0.95 11.69
CA THR A 271 6.56 -0.36 10.44
C THR A 271 7.18 1.01 10.21
N LYS A 272 7.30 1.85 11.25
CA LYS A 272 7.95 3.17 11.16
C LYS A 272 9.39 3.08 10.65
N ARG A 273 10.16 2.11 11.15
CA ARG A 273 11.57 1.89 10.76
C ARG A 273 11.75 1.50 9.29
N LYS A 274 10.70 1.00 8.64
CA LYS A 274 10.71 0.61 7.23
C LYS A 274 10.46 1.79 6.28
N VAL A 275 10.05 2.94 6.81
CA VAL A 275 9.80 4.16 6.03
C VAL A 275 11.11 4.90 5.81
N GLN A 276 11.45 5.12 4.54
CA GLN A 276 12.63 5.85 4.09
C GLN A 276 12.16 7.08 3.33
N PHE A 277 12.76 8.24 3.62
CA PHE A 277 12.55 9.46 2.86
C PHE A 277 13.78 9.65 1.98
N LEU A 278 13.59 9.70 0.65
CA LEU A 278 14.69 9.71 -0.32
C LEU A 278 14.39 10.72 -1.44
N SER A 279 15.43 11.17 -2.14
CA SER A 279 15.22 11.81 -3.45
C SER A 279 14.82 10.78 -4.51
N CYS A 280 14.46 11.26 -5.71
CA CYS A 280 14.34 10.41 -6.89
C CYS A 280 15.53 9.48 -7.10
N GLU A 281 16.75 10.04 -7.08
CA GLU A 281 17.97 9.29 -7.35
C GLU A 281 18.19 8.23 -6.27
N GLY A 282 17.97 8.59 -5.00
CA GLY A 282 18.03 7.67 -3.87
C GLY A 282 17.04 6.51 -3.99
N ALA A 283 15.80 6.79 -4.41
CA ALA A 283 14.77 5.78 -4.60
C ALA A 283 15.13 4.80 -5.73
N VAL A 284 15.65 5.30 -6.86
CA VAL A 284 16.13 4.45 -7.97
C VAL A 284 17.33 3.61 -7.54
N ALA A 285 18.29 4.20 -6.83
CA ALA A 285 19.46 3.50 -6.31
C ALA A 285 19.06 2.38 -5.32
N LEU A 286 18.11 2.65 -4.41
CA LEU A 286 17.58 1.63 -3.50
C LEU A 286 16.86 0.51 -4.27
N ALA A 287 16.03 0.86 -5.24
CA ALA A 287 15.33 -0.13 -6.08
C ALA A 287 16.32 -1.01 -6.85
N HIS A 288 17.37 -0.42 -7.43
CA HIS A 288 18.42 -1.15 -8.13
C HIS A 288 19.14 -2.14 -7.20
N ALA A 289 19.56 -1.67 -6.02
CA ALA A 289 20.26 -2.50 -5.05
C ALA A 289 19.37 -3.62 -4.48
N ALA A 290 18.08 -3.37 -4.28
CA ALA A 290 17.17 -4.32 -3.63
C ALA A 290 16.55 -5.34 -4.61
N HIS A 291 16.34 -4.95 -5.87
CA HIS A 291 15.52 -5.68 -6.86
C HIS A 291 16.14 -5.81 -8.25
N GLY A 292 17.28 -5.19 -8.52
CA GLY A 292 17.94 -5.24 -9.83
C GLY A 292 17.55 -4.10 -10.79
N ALA A 293 18.25 -4.06 -11.93
CA ALA A 293 18.19 -2.96 -12.88
C ALA A 293 16.84 -2.80 -13.58
N GLN A 294 16.12 -3.90 -13.85
CA GLN A 294 14.82 -3.84 -14.53
C GLN A 294 13.79 -3.05 -13.71
N VAL A 295 13.70 -3.32 -12.40
CA VAL A 295 12.79 -2.61 -11.49
C VAL A 295 13.21 -1.15 -11.35
N ALA A 296 14.50 -0.88 -11.20
CA ALA A 296 15.03 0.48 -11.10
C ALA A 296 14.70 1.32 -12.33
N ASN A 297 14.96 0.78 -13.53
CA ASN A 297 14.66 1.45 -14.80
C ASN A 297 13.15 1.70 -14.96
N LYS A 298 12.30 0.75 -14.53
CA LYS A 298 10.85 0.93 -14.55
C LYS A 298 10.40 2.05 -13.61
N LEU A 299 10.91 2.07 -12.38
CA LEU A 299 10.61 3.10 -11.39
C LEU A 299 11.08 4.48 -11.86
N GLU A 300 12.33 4.59 -12.32
CA GLU A 300 12.91 5.80 -12.88
C GLU A 300 12.08 6.31 -14.07
N ARG A 301 11.70 5.41 -15.00
CA ARG A 301 10.87 5.78 -16.15
C ARG A 301 9.54 6.38 -15.72
N VAL A 302 8.84 5.77 -14.76
CA VAL A 302 7.53 6.26 -14.29
C VAL A 302 7.69 7.61 -13.58
N MET A 303 8.68 7.75 -12.70
CA MET A 303 8.96 9.02 -12.01
C MET A 303 9.36 10.14 -12.99
N ARG A 304 10.16 9.83 -14.01
CA ARG A 304 10.56 10.78 -15.06
C ARG A 304 9.37 11.22 -15.90
N LEU A 305 8.53 10.29 -16.36
CA LEU A 305 7.31 10.60 -17.11
C LEU A 305 6.37 11.46 -16.26
N ASN A 306 6.21 11.15 -14.97
CA ASN A 306 5.42 11.96 -14.07
C ASN A 306 5.93 13.38 -13.90
N ARG A 307 7.18 13.68 -14.23
CA ARG A 307 7.78 15.02 -14.19
C ARG A 307 7.70 15.77 -15.51
N THR A 308 7.18 15.18 -16.60
CA THR A 308 6.95 15.91 -17.87
C THR A 308 5.63 16.68 -17.84
N ALA A 309 5.26 17.37 -18.93
CA ALA A 309 3.96 18.06 -19.02
C ALA A 309 2.80 17.06 -19.08
N GLU A 310 2.99 15.96 -19.82
CA GLU A 310 2.01 14.91 -20.07
C GLU A 310 1.75 14.05 -18.84
N GLY A 311 2.77 13.84 -18.00
CA GLY A 311 2.71 12.88 -16.90
C GLY A 311 2.79 11.42 -17.38
N CYS A 312 2.73 10.47 -16.44
CA CYS A 312 2.57 9.05 -16.78
C CYS A 312 1.08 8.70 -16.86
N THR A 313 0.69 8.02 -17.94
CA THR A 313 -0.57 7.27 -17.98
C THR A 313 -0.29 5.82 -17.57
N PRO A 314 -0.91 5.31 -16.50
CA PRO A 314 -0.83 3.90 -16.14
C PRO A 314 -1.20 3.00 -17.32
N ALA A 315 -0.36 2.00 -17.61
CA ALA A 315 -0.64 1.06 -18.70
C ALA A 315 -1.82 0.14 -18.36
N ARG A 316 -1.90 -0.28 -17.09
CA ARG A 316 -2.94 -1.18 -16.58
C ARG A 316 -3.13 -0.95 -15.08
N PHE A 317 -4.38 -1.09 -14.63
CA PHE A 317 -4.73 -1.25 -13.23
C PHE A 317 -5.27 -2.65 -12.94
N PRO A 318 -5.09 -3.15 -11.71
CA PRO A 318 -4.33 -2.55 -10.59
C PRO A 318 -2.80 -2.79 -10.69
N SER A 319 -2.36 -3.53 -11.70
CA SER A 319 -0.97 -3.96 -11.85
C SER A 319 -0.53 -3.88 -13.32
N GLU A 320 0.70 -3.41 -13.53
CA GLU A 320 1.41 -3.49 -14.81
C GLU A 320 2.33 -4.71 -14.93
N VAL A 321 2.43 -5.53 -13.88
CA VAL A 321 3.18 -6.78 -13.93
C VAL A 321 2.40 -7.76 -14.81
N GLU A 322 3.03 -8.21 -15.89
CA GLU A 322 2.44 -9.22 -16.76
C GLU A 322 2.35 -10.57 -16.03
N GLY A 323 1.27 -11.31 -16.29
CA GLY A 323 1.10 -12.67 -15.80
C GLY A 323 1.91 -13.64 -16.65
N HIS A 324 3.23 -13.62 -16.54
CA HIS A 324 4.08 -14.63 -17.16
C HIS A 324 5.15 -15.13 -16.18
N ASP A 325 4.77 -16.16 -15.45
CA ASP A 325 5.69 -17.24 -15.12
C ASP A 325 5.06 -18.48 -15.77
N GLY A 326 5.69 -18.98 -16.83
CA GLY A 326 5.28 -20.22 -17.49
C GLY A 326 5.37 -21.38 -16.50
N LEU A 327 4.22 -21.78 -15.97
CA LEU A 327 3.93 -23.16 -15.62
C LEU A 327 2.55 -23.43 -16.21
N SER A 328 2.59 -24.16 -17.33
CA SER A 328 1.51 -24.94 -17.93
C SER A 328 0.72 -25.72 -16.88
#